data_AF-A0A958QTE3-F1
#
_entry.id   AF-A0A958QTE3-F1
#
_cell.length_a   1.000
_cell.length_b   1.000
_cell.length_c   1.000
_cell.angle_alpha   90.00
_cell.angle_beta   90.00
_cell.angle_gamma   90.00
#
_symmetry.space_group_name_H-M   'P 1'
#
loop_
_entity.id
_entity.type
_entity.pdbx_description
1 polymer ?
#
loop_
_entity_poly.entity_id
_entity_poly.type
_entity_poly.pdbx_seq_one_letter_code
_entity_poly.pdbx_strand_id
1 'polypeptide(L)'
;MKSVLLIFIAFISLKVFATEEYLQDDLPIREHMLKMDRHRDDFFAALRDPKAPQVELLKHLEALRIHLYRVFPKIPHSIEGQNQEEYQKERIEYQNQILKALAWTLEMEKALRKTATTEQEKERKDLKVKDLSHELNLIVGKGHHDFRE
;
A
#
# COMPACT_ATOMS: atom_id res chain seq x y z
N MET A 1 17.29 33.70 8.24
CA MET A 1 16.75 33.42 6.89
C MET A 1 17.24 32.03 6.52
N LYS A 2 16.43 31.00 6.78
CA LYS A 2 15.41 30.40 5.90
C LYS A 2 16.07 29.57 4.78
N SER A 3 15.49 28.38 4.57
CA SER A 3 15.80 27.35 3.56
C SER A 3 16.80 26.31 4.10
N VAL A 4 16.53 25.01 4.27
CA VAL A 4 15.51 24.08 3.72
C VAL A 4 15.39 22.94 4.75
N LEU A 5 14.32 22.78 5.52
CA LEU A 5 13.07 22.10 5.17
C LEU A 5 13.26 20.59 4.84
N LEU A 6 12.83 19.74 5.77
CA LEU A 6 12.31 18.38 5.55
C LEU A 6 13.30 17.29 5.06
N ILE A 7 14.15 16.80 5.98
CA ILE A 7 14.41 15.35 6.06
C ILE A 7 14.04 14.90 7.47
N PHE A 8 12.79 15.21 7.85
CA PHE A 8 12.07 14.53 8.91
C PHE A 8 11.19 13.47 8.22
N ILE A 9 11.81 12.57 7.45
CA ILE A 9 11.14 11.29 7.15
C ILE A 9 11.23 10.54 8.46
N ALA A 10 10.13 10.64 9.18
CA ALA A 10 9.89 9.99 10.43
C ALA A 10 10.41 8.55 10.36
N PHE A 11 11.44 8.28 11.16
CA PHE A 11 11.69 7.00 11.79
C PHE A 11 10.42 6.65 12.61
N ILE A 12 9.31 6.38 11.94
CA ILE A 12 8.22 5.64 12.55
C ILE A 12 8.80 4.26 12.72
N SER A 13 9.13 3.95 13.97
CA SER A 13 9.48 2.63 14.43
C SER A 13 8.41 1.64 13.98
N LEU A 14 8.57 1.09 12.77
CA LEU A 14 8.11 -0.25 12.50
C LEU A 14 8.88 -1.12 13.50
N LYS A 15 8.25 -1.44 14.62
CA LYS A 15 8.62 -2.64 15.38
C LYS A 15 8.25 -3.83 14.49
N VAL A 16 9.11 -4.07 13.50
CA VAL A 16 9.04 -5.21 12.59
C VAL A 16 9.20 -6.46 13.43
N PHE A 17 8.12 -7.23 13.57
CA PHE A 17 8.28 -8.65 13.88
C PHE A 17 8.92 -9.29 12.65
N ALA A 18 10.21 -9.61 12.77
CA ALA A 18 11.03 -10.15 11.69
C ALA A 18 10.41 -11.45 11.16
N THR A 19 9.73 -11.34 10.03
CA THR A 19 9.41 -12.44 9.12
C THR A 19 10.31 -12.26 7.89
N GLU A 20 10.76 -13.34 7.26
CA GLU A 20 11.74 -13.32 6.14
C GLU A 20 11.41 -12.35 4.99
N GLU A 21 10.15 -11.93 4.88
CA GLU A 21 9.63 -11.00 3.87
C GLU A 21 10.21 -9.57 3.99
N TYR A 22 10.74 -9.18 5.17
CA TYR A 22 11.38 -7.87 5.38
C TYR A 22 12.81 -7.76 4.84
N LEU A 23 13.46 -8.88 4.52
CA LEU A 23 14.84 -8.92 4.01
C LEU A 23 14.95 -8.76 2.49
N GLN A 24 13.83 -8.64 1.78
CA GLN A 24 13.76 -8.66 0.32
C GLN A 24 13.87 -7.26 -0.32
N ASP A 25 14.84 -6.46 0.13
CA ASP A 25 14.99 -5.06 -0.29
C ASP A 25 15.35 -4.89 -1.79
N ASP A 26 16.00 -5.91 -2.37
CA ASP A 26 16.59 -5.85 -3.71
C ASP A 26 15.76 -6.57 -4.79
N LEU A 27 14.46 -6.81 -4.55
CA LEU A 27 13.63 -7.42 -5.58
C LEU A 27 13.39 -6.45 -6.75
N PRO A 28 13.28 -6.97 -7.99
CA PRO A 28 12.78 -6.22 -9.13
C PRO A 28 11.37 -5.68 -8.88
N ILE A 29 11.01 -4.57 -9.52
CA ILE A 29 9.68 -3.95 -9.39
C ILE A 29 8.55 -4.96 -9.64
N ARG A 30 8.69 -5.80 -10.67
CA ARG A 30 7.76 -6.87 -11.03
C ARG A 30 7.47 -7.84 -9.88
N GLU A 31 8.49 -8.25 -9.13
CA GLU A 31 8.34 -9.21 -8.03
C GLU A 31 7.66 -8.57 -6.82
N HIS A 32 7.94 -7.30 -6.55
CA HIS A 32 7.18 -6.54 -5.56
C HIS A 32 5.71 -6.39 -5.97
N MET A 33 5.43 -6.07 -7.24
CA MET A 33 4.05 -5.97 -7.76
C MET A 33 3.28 -7.29 -7.59
N LEU A 34 3.91 -8.42 -7.93
CA LEU A 34 3.33 -9.76 -7.71
C LEU A 34 3.01 -10.04 -6.25
N LYS A 35 3.92 -9.67 -5.33
CA LYS A 35 3.69 -9.82 -3.90
C LYS A 35 2.58 -8.90 -3.39
N MET A 36 2.51 -7.66 -3.87
CA MET A 36 1.40 -6.75 -3.56
C MET A 36 0.06 -7.34 -3.99
N ASP A 37 -0.02 -7.90 -5.20
CA ASP A 37 -1.22 -8.57 -5.70
C ASP A 37 -1.65 -9.72 -4.80
N ARG A 38 -0.69 -10.57 -4.42
CA ARG A 38 -0.96 -11.68 -3.50
C ARG A 38 -1.49 -11.19 -2.15
N HIS A 39 -0.81 -10.24 -1.51
CA HIS A 39 -1.24 -9.74 -0.20
C HIS A 39 -2.56 -8.97 -0.26
N ARG A 40 -2.82 -8.28 -1.38
CA ARG A 40 -4.11 -7.66 -1.67
C ARG A 40 -5.21 -8.73 -1.74
N ASP A 41 -4.99 -9.79 -2.50
CA ASP A 41 -5.98 -10.87 -2.67
C ASP A 41 -6.23 -11.62 -1.36
N ASP A 42 -5.17 -11.93 -0.61
CA ASP A 42 -5.27 -12.53 0.72
C ASP A 42 -6.03 -11.59 1.69
N PHE A 43 -5.75 -10.28 1.67
CA PHE A 43 -6.48 -9.29 2.47
C PHE A 43 -7.98 -9.28 2.10
N PHE A 44 -8.32 -9.30 0.81
CA PHE A 44 -9.72 -9.34 0.39
C PHE A 44 -10.42 -10.64 0.74
N ALA A 45 -9.72 -11.77 0.67
CA ALA A 45 -10.25 -13.06 1.10
C ALA A 45 -10.56 -13.02 2.61
N ALA A 46 -9.61 -12.55 3.42
CA ALA A 46 -9.80 -12.36 4.86
C ALA A 46 -10.92 -11.37 5.19
N LEU A 47 -11.05 -10.27 4.42
CA LEU A 47 -12.10 -9.27 4.66
C LEU A 47 -13.51 -9.81 4.39
N ARG A 48 -13.66 -10.79 3.50
CA ARG A 48 -14.93 -11.44 3.20
C ARG A 48 -15.26 -12.57 4.16
N ASP A 49 -14.28 -13.08 4.91
CA ASP A 49 -14.51 -14.12 5.92
C ASP A 49 -14.91 -13.48 7.27
N PRO A 50 -16.16 -13.64 7.72
CA PRO A 50 -16.61 -13.09 8.99
C PRO A 50 -15.89 -13.69 10.22
N LYS A 51 -15.12 -14.77 10.05
CA LYS A 51 -14.34 -15.42 11.10
C LYS A 51 -12.85 -15.08 11.04
N ALA A 52 -12.39 -14.35 10.02
CA ALA A 52 -10.98 -14.01 9.89
C ALA A 52 -10.52 -13.20 11.12
N PRO A 53 -9.44 -13.63 11.81
CA PRO A 53 -8.87 -12.86 12.90
C PRO A 53 -8.40 -11.49 12.39
N GLN A 54 -8.68 -10.43 13.14
CA GLN A 54 -8.20 -9.08 12.81
C GLN A 54 -6.68 -9.02 12.59
N VAL A 55 -5.92 -9.84 13.30
CA VAL A 55 -4.45 -9.93 13.16
C VAL A 55 -4.05 -10.34 11.74
N GLU A 56 -4.83 -11.18 11.08
CA GLU A 56 -4.58 -11.62 9.71
C GLU A 56 -4.78 -10.46 8.71
N LEU A 57 -5.89 -9.71 8.83
CA LEU A 57 -6.14 -8.51 8.03
C LEU A 57 -4.99 -7.49 8.16
N LEU A 58 -4.54 -7.24 9.40
CA LEU A 58 -3.46 -6.31 9.67
C LEU A 58 -2.12 -6.78 9.10
N LYS A 59 -1.85 -8.09 9.17
CA LYS A 59 -0.64 -8.69 8.58
C LYS A 59 -0.59 -8.45 7.07
N HIS A 60 -1.69 -8.68 6.35
CA HIS A 60 -1.73 -8.46 4.90
C HIS A 60 -1.60 -6.97 4.53
N LEU A 61 -2.21 -6.05 5.29
CA LEU A 61 -2.03 -4.60 5.09
C LEU A 61 -0.60 -4.14 5.36
N GLU A 62 0.08 -4.72 6.34
CA GLU A 62 1.49 -4.45 6.62
C GLU A 62 2.39 -4.97 5.48
N ALA A 63 2.21 -6.22 5.07
CA ALA A 63 2.97 -6.81 3.96
C ALA A 63 2.80 -6.02 2.65
N LEU A 64 1.56 -5.62 2.33
CA LEU A 64 1.26 -4.78 1.19
C LEU A 64 2.00 -3.43 1.25
N ARG A 65 2.00 -2.78 2.42
CA ARG A 65 2.72 -1.50 2.61
C ARG A 65 4.21 -1.62 2.41
N ILE A 66 4.83 -2.69 2.90
CA ILE A 66 6.27 -2.91 2.72
C ILE A 66 6.58 -2.85 1.23
N HIS A 67 5.85 -3.61 0.42
CA HIS A 67 6.08 -3.63 -1.02
C HIS A 67 5.74 -2.30 -1.70
N LEU A 68 4.68 -1.62 -1.31
CA LEU A 68 4.38 -0.26 -1.78
C LEU A 68 5.54 0.72 -1.49
N TYR A 69 6.12 0.67 -0.29
CA TYR A 69 7.31 1.46 0.06
C TYR A 69 8.53 1.09 -0.78
N ARG A 70 8.74 -0.20 -1.08
CA ARG A 70 9.87 -0.65 -1.91
C ARG A 70 9.75 -0.25 -3.38
N VAL A 71 8.53 -0.21 -3.93
CA VAL A 71 8.32 0.19 -5.34
C VAL A 71 8.25 1.70 -5.52
N PHE A 72 7.90 2.47 -4.49
CA PHE A 72 7.81 3.94 -4.58
C PHE A 72 9.03 4.63 -5.23
N PRO A 73 10.29 4.29 -4.88
CA PRO A 73 11.45 4.89 -5.52
C PRO A 73 11.82 4.26 -6.87
N LYS A 74 11.25 3.10 -7.23
CA LYS A 74 11.55 2.37 -8.48
C LYS A 74 10.70 2.96 -9.61
N ILE A 75 11.28 3.06 -10.80
CA ILE A 75 10.58 3.52 -12.00
C ILE A 75 10.26 2.28 -12.86
N PRO A 76 9.00 2.06 -13.27
CA PRO A 76 8.63 1.03 -14.23
C PRO A 76 9.31 1.24 -15.59
N HIS A 77 9.69 0.17 -16.30
CA HIS A 77 10.33 0.30 -17.61
C HIS A 77 9.40 0.96 -18.64
N SER A 78 8.08 0.79 -18.49
CA SER A 78 7.07 1.49 -19.32
C SER A 78 7.22 3.02 -19.33
N ILE A 79 7.83 3.59 -18.28
CA ILE A 79 8.08 5.04 -18.16
C ILE A 79 9.48 5.43 -18.68
N GLU A 80 10.49 4.54 -18.58
CA GLU A 80 11.90 4.86 -18.85
C GLU A 80 12.21 5.20 -20.33
N GLY A 81 11.34 4.82 -21.27
CA GLY A 81 11.52 5.04 -22.71
C GLY A 81 10.89 6.32 -23.28
N GLN A 82 10.28 7.15 -22.45
CA GLN A 82 9.50 8.31 -22.89
C GLN A 82 10.34 9.57 -23.11
N ASN A 83 9.77 10.57 -23.79
CA ASN A 83 10.39 11.89 -23.82
C ASN A 83 10.36 12.53 -22.42
N GLN A 84 11.20 13.55 -22.20
CA GLN A 84 11.40 14.12 -20.86
C GLN A 84 10.12 14.65 -20.20
N GLU A 85 9.18 15.22 -20.96
CA GLU A 85 7.93 15.77 -20.41
C GLU A 85 6.98 14.65 -19.98
N GLU A 86 6.78 13.67 -20.85
CA GLU A 86 5.95 12.48 -20.57
C GLU A 86 6.53 11.67 -19.41
N TYR A 87 7.85 11.44 -19.40
CA TYR A 87 8.55 10.76 -18.31
C TYR A 87 8.26 11.41 -16.95
N GLN A 88 8.37 12.74 -16.85
CA GLN A 88 8.11 13.43 -15.59
C GLN A 88 6.65 13.33 -15.16
N LYS A 89 5.73 13.50 -16.11
CA LYS A 89 4.29 13.40 -15.86
C LYS A 89 3.91 12.00 -15.36
N GLU A 90 4.33 10.97 -16.05
CA GLU A 90 4.00 9.58 -15.71
C GLU A 90 4.68 9.12 -14.43
N ARG A 91 5.95 9.49 -14.22
CA ARG A 91 6.64 9.24 -12.96
C ARG A 91 5.90 9.85 -11.77
N ILE A 92 5.45 11.10 -11.89
CA ILE A 92 4.68 11.77 -10.82
C ILE A 92 3.35 11.07 -10.58
N GLU A 93 2.64 10.70 -11.64
CA GLU A 93 1.37 9.97 -11.53
C GLU A 93 1.56 8.62 -10.83
N TYR A 94 2.56 7.84 -11.26
CA TYR A 94 2.95 6.59 -10.61
C TYR A 94 3.23 6.78 -9.12
N GLN A 95 4.09 7.75 -8.77
CA GLN A 95 4.44 8.02 -7.36
C GLN A 95 3.23 8.46 -6.53
N ASN A 96 2.34 9.26 -7.11
CA ASN A 96 1.09 9.68 -6.45
C ASN A 96 0.14 8.50 -6.19
N GLN A 97 0.04 7.56 -7.13
CA GLN A 97 -0.77 6.37 -6.96
C GLN A 97 -0.22 5.49 -5.82
N ILE A 98 1.10 5.26 -5.79
CA ILE A 98 1.74 4.51 -4.69
C ILE A 98 1.52 5.21 -3.33
N LEU A 99 1.66 6.54 -3.26
CA LEU A 99 1.40 7.29 -2.03
C LEU A 99 -0.06 7.20 -1.56
N LYS A 100 -1.02 7.25 -2.49
CA LYS A 100 -2.45 7.05 -2.17
C LYS A 100 -2.69 5.66 -1.58
N ALA A 101 -2.14 4.61 -2.20
CA ALA A 101 -2.25 3.25 -1.69
C ALA A 101 -1.62 3.08 -0.30
N LEU A 102 -0.46 3.71 -0.05
CA LEU A 102 0.17 3.77 1.28
C LEU A 102 -0.74 4.48 2.31
N ALA A 103 -1.36 5.60 1.94
CA ALA A 103 -2.27 6.32 2.83
C ALA A 103 -3.52 5.49 3.15
N TRP A 104 -4.12 4.83 2.16
CA TRP A 104 -5.32 4.01 2.36
C TRP A 104 -5.06 2.78 3.21
N THR A 105 -3.93 2.11 3.03
CA THR A 105 -3.53 0.98 3.89
C THR A 105 -3.34 1.39 5.35
N LEU A 106 -2.77 2.57 5.61
CA LEU A 106 -2.69 3.15 6.96
C LEU A 106 -4.07 3.50 7.54
N GLU A 107 -4.95 4.11 6.75
CA GLU A 107 -6.30 4.48 7.20
C GLU A 107 -7.18 3.24 7.45
N MET A 108 -7.02 2.18 6.66
CA MET A 108 -7.66 0.88 6.92
C MET A 108 -7.13 0.24 8.20
N GLU A 109 -5.82 0.21 8.43
CA GLU A 109 -5.25 -0.29 9.68
C GLU A 109 -5.81 0.49 10.89
N LYS A 110 -5.84 1.82 10.80
CA LYS A 110 -6.39 2.69 11.85
C LYS A 110 -7.87 2.39 12.10
N ALA A 111 -8.65 2.19 11.04
CA ALA A 111 -10.06 1.81 11.15
C ALA A 111 -10.18 0.45 11.83
N LEU A 112 -9.44 -0.57 11.41
CA LEU A 112 -9.47 -1.90 12.02
C LEU A 112 -9.12 -1.85 13.51
N ARG A 113 -8.00 -1.20 13.88
CA ARG A 113 -7.50 -1.14 15.26
C ARG A 113 -8.39 -0.35 16.21
N LYS A 114 -9.23 0.56 15.70
CA LYS A 114 -10.11 1.36 16.55
C LYS A 114 -11.17 0.47 17.21
N THR A 115 -11.20 0.37 18.53
CA THR A 115 -12.30 -0.30 19.24
C THR A 115 -13.62 0.41 18.95
N ALA A 116 -14.66 -0.33 18.59
CA ALA A 116 -16.02 0.19 18.44
C ALA A 116 -16.80 -0.12 19.72
N THR A 117 -17.48 0.89 20.29
CA THR A 117 -18.31 0.70 21.50
C THR A 117 -19.80 0.61 21.17
N THR A 118 -20.17 0.90 19.92
CA THR A 118 -21.54 0.81 19.41
C THR A 118 -21.57 0.09 18.06
N GLU A 119 -22.71 -0.50 17.70
CA GLU A 119 -22.91 -1.12 16.39
C GLU A 119 -22.79 -0.10 15.25
N GLN A 120 -23.29 1.13 15.44
CA GLN A 120 -23.16 2.19 14.44
C GLN A 120 -21.68 2.55 14.16
N GLU A 121 -20.84 2.55 15.18
CA GLU A 121 -19.40 2.76 14.99
C GLU A 121 -18.74 1.61 14.25
N LYS A 122 -19.16 0.38 14.54
CA LYS A 122 -18.68 -0.82 13.85
C LYS A 122 -19.06 -0.77 12.37
N GLU A 123 -20.32 -0.53 12.05
CA GLU A 123 -20.81 -0.39 10.66
C GLU A 123 -20.04 0.70 9.90
N ARG A 124 -19.81 1.87 10.52
CA ARG A 124 -19.05 2.95 9.88
C ARG A 124 -17.60 2.56 9.61
N LYS A 125 -16.97 1.80 10.52
CA LYS A 125 -15.60 1.30 10.31
C LYS A 125 -15.57 0.29 9.17
N ASP A 126 -16.51 -0.64 9.15
CA ASP A 126 -16.56 -1.70 8.14
C ASP A 126 -16.82 -1.11 6.75
N LEU A 127 -17.72 -0.13 6.65
CA LEU A 127 -17.94 0.63 5.41
C LEU A 127 -16.66 1.36 4.97
N LYS A 128 -15.97 2.05 5.89
CA LYS A 128 -14.72 2.75 5.57
C LYS A 128 -13.64 1.78 5.08
N VAL A 129 -13.47 0.62 5.72
CA VAL A 129 -12.51 -0.40 5.28
C VAL A 129 -12.90 -0.91 3.90
N LYS A 130 -14.19 -1.18 3.67
CA LYS A 130 -14.70 -1.63 2.37
C LYS A 130 -14.42 -0.61 1.27
N ASP A 131 -14.74 0.67 1.48
CA ASP A 131 -14.55 1.73 0.49
C ASP A 131 -13.05 1.90 0.17
N LEU A 132 -12.20 1.99 1.19
CA LEU A 132 -10.74 2.10 0.99
C LEU A 132 -10.16 0.86 0.32
N SER A 133 -10.70 -0.32 0.60
CA SER A 133 -10.27 -1.55 -0.04
C SER A 133 -10.62 -1.56 -1.53
N HIS A 134 -11.81 -1.06 -1.91
CA HIS A 134 -12.19 -0.90 -3.31
C HIS A 134 -11.24 0.04 -4.06
N GLU A 135 -10.96 1.20 -3.48
CA GLU A 135 -10.03 2.18 -4.02
C GLU A 135 -8.61 1.60 -4.18
N LEU A 136 -8.11 0.91 -3.15
CA LEU A 136 -6.83 0.22 -3.19
C LEU A 136 -6.77 -0.82 -4.32
N ASN A 137 -7.87 -1.55 -4.56
CA ASN A 137 -7.95 -2.51 -5.66
C ASN A 137 -7.75 -1.84 -7.02
N LEU A 138 -8.30 -0.64 -7.21
CA LEU A 138 -8.14 0.11 -8.46
C LEU A 138 -6.68 0.46 -8.70
N ILE A 139 -5.93 0.88 -7.67
CA ILE A 139 -4.52 1.24 -7.83
C ILE A 139 -3.63 0.01 -8.02
N VAL A 140 -3.75 -0.98 -7.13
CA VAL A 140 -2.86 -2.17 -7.19
C VAL A 140 -3.22 -3.02 -8.41
N GLY A 141 -4.50 -3.18 -8.73
CA GLY A 141 -4.97 -3.90 -9.91
C GLY A 141 -4.64 -3.19 -11.23
N LYS A 142 -4.78 -1.86 -11.31
CA LYS A 142 -4.38 -1.09 -12.50
C LYS A 142 -2.87 -1.03 -12.67
N GLY A 143 -2.12 -0.90 -11.57
CA GLY A 143 -0.66 -0.90 -11.61
C GLY A 143 -0.07 -2.21 -12.16
N HIS A 144 -0.83 -3.31 -12.08
CA HIS A 144 -0.48 -4.58 -12.70
C HIS A 144 -0.52 -4.56 -14.24
N HIS A 145 -1.33 -3.68 -14.84
CA HIS A 145 -1.40 -3.49 -16.29
C HIS A 145 -0.39 -2.45 -16.77
N ASP A 146 -0.24 -1.35 -16.04
CA ASP A 146 0.52 -0.20 -16.52
C ASP A 146 2.02 -0.25 -16.15
N PHE A 147 2.41 -0.99 -15.09
CA PHE A 147 3.73 -0.85 -14.45
C PHE A 147 4.46 -2.17 -14.14
N ARG A 148 3.94 -3.31 -14.61
CA ARG A 148 4.52 -4.64 -14.34
C ARG A 148 5.72 -4.98 -15.23
N GLU A 149 5.79 -4.37 -16.40
CA GLU A 149 6.82 -4.58 -17.42
C GLU A 149 7.93 -3.53 -17.37
#